data_AF-A0A1G6TZD8-F1
#
_entry.id   AF-A0A1G6TZD8-F1
#
_cell.length_a   1.000
_cell.length_b   1.000
_cell.length_c   1.000
_cell.angle_alpha   90.00
_cell.angle_beta   90.00
_cell.angle_gamma   90.00
#
_symmetry.space_group_name_H-M   'P 1'
#
loop_
_entity.id
_entity.type
_entity.pdbx_description
1 polymer ?
#
loop_
_entity_poly.entity_id
_entity_poly.type
_entity_poly.pdbx_seq_one_letter_code
_entity_poly.pdbx_strand_id
1 'polypeptide(L)'
;MHAGSRGRWLVTPLLLALAVGGGVVPLSAAGAADGARVVTLDSARVGTSTSAPATMRVARKKDTTRVVRKVTVSWKGTKRKRVYSKSAVVPGIGRLTLTCRPNATYVRLTVSDRSAETQMWMAKYETKNNRAVVATKTARVYRYAHALDDGTGGTGKSTTEGLNQRSQIENYSSGYLDGIISQRPGRNRPVTGTAPVPVTSLKLNWWWTGFRNPMSWRSCKIDAVLTTRLNQRMGVNWHGVADSPTTQLAQYAVAGLGTLQLRCEPDVGNDDGRRTLSLAPAVRGRSSRVWVETISGEGQVEDHVDGETVDYDPETKLVGPIDLPRNGMLRLFFTVGGVKRSFIVSSYLLTNDRIRPELNVCETAIAAS
;
A
#
# COMPACT_ATOMS: atom_id res chain seq x y z
N MET A 1 57.75 -5.52 18.61
CA MET A 1 58.78 -6.59 18.59
C MET A 1 58.05 -7.93 18.57
N HIS A 2 58.44 -8.80 17.62
CA HIS A 2 58.07 -10.22 17.40
C HIS A 2 56.58 -10.50 17.07
N ALA A 3 56.24 -10.74 15.79
CA ALA A 3 56.33 -12.03 15.04
C ALA A 3 55.20 -12.98 15.45
N GLY A 4 54.18 -13.26 14.63
CA GLY A 4 54.23 -14.15 13.45
C GLY A 4 53.90 -15.58 13.92
N SER A 5 52.92 -16.35 13.46
CA SER A 5 52.74 -16.87 12.09
C SER A 5 51.92 -18.18 12.21
N ARG A 6 50.94 -18.40 11.29
CA ARG A 6 50.49 -19.68 10.67
C ARG A 6 50.08 -20.85 11.60
N GLY A 7 48.89 -21.44 11.53
CA GLY A 7 48.11 -21.87 10.37
C GLY A 7 48.37 -23.36 10.08
N ARG A 8 47.37 -24.24 10.25
CA ARG A 8 47.19 -25.47 9.46
C ARG A 8 45.86 -26.16 9.71
N TRP A 9 45.25 -26.54 8.60
CA TRP A 9 44.07 -27.38 8.43
C TRP A 9 44.40 -28.85 8.68
N LEU A 10 43.43 -29.62 9.19
CA LEU A 10 43.31 -31.05 8.95
C LEU A 10 41.84 -31.40 8.73
N VAL A 11 41.59 -31.97 7.56
CA VAL A 11 40.34 -32.57 7.10
C VAL A 11 40.44 -34.06 7.38
N THR A 12 39.42 -34.65 8.00
CA THR A 12 39.15 -36.09 7.86
C THR A 12 37.64 -36.31 7.84
N PRO A 13 37.09 -37.01 6.84
CA PRO A 13 35.68 -37.37 6.80
C PRO A 13 35.45 -38.69 7.55
N LEU A 14 34.34 -38.79 8.29
CA LEU A 14 33.84 -40.07 8.78
C LEU A 14 32.55 -40.39 8.04
N LEU A 15 32.64 -41.40 7.16
CA LEU A 15 31.52 -42.15 6.62
C LEU A 15 30.91 -42.99 7.75
N LEU A 16 29.62 -42.83 8.02
CA LEU A 16 28.82 -43.88 8.65
C LEU A 16 27.52 -44.04 7.85
N ALA A 17 27.45 -45.15 7.11
CA ALA A 17 26.24 -45.67 6.53
C ALA A 17 25.44 -46.39 7.62
N LEU A 18 24.15 -46.06 7.75
CA LEU A 18 23.18 -46.89 8.46
C LEU A 18 21.91 -46.93 7.64
N ALA A 19 21.61 -48.15 7.20
CA ALA A 19 20.44 -48.54 6.44
C ALA A 19 19.17 -48.42 7.30
N VAL A 20 18.11 -47.88 6.72
CA VAL A 20 16.74 -48.08 7.21
C VAL A 20 15.92 -48.57 6.02
N GLY A 21 15.32 -49.74 6.20
CA GLY A 21 14.63 -50.51 5.17
C GLY A 21 13.41 -49.80 4.60
N GLY A 22 13.25 -49.94 3.28
CA GLY A 22 12.05 -49.58 2.57
C GLY A 22 10.94 -50.60 2.84
N GLY A 23 10.00 -50.22 3.71
CA GLY A 23 8.66 -50.79 3.76
C GLY A 23 7.71 -49.87 3.02
N VAL A 24 7.28 -50.26 1.82
CA VAL A 24 6.27 -49.53 1.04
C VAL A 24 4.90 -49.95 1.56
N VAL A 25 4.22 -49.06 2.28
CA VAL A 25 2.80 -49.22 2.65
C VAL A 25 1.98 -48.33 1.70
N PRO A 26 1.01 -48.85 0.93
CA PRO A 26 0.14 -48.01 0.13
C PRO A 26 -0.95 -47.45 1.03
N LEU A 27 -0.81 -46.18 1.47
CA LEU A 27 -1.95 -45.43 1.99
C LEU A 27 -2.70 -44.81 0.81
N SER A 28 -3.84 -45.43 0.50
CA SER A 28 -4.91 -44.76 -0.24
C SER A 28 -5.85 -44.12 0.78
N ALA A 29 -5.92 -42.79 0.84
CA ALA A 29 -7.11 -42.07 1.31
C ALA A 29 -7.03 -40.57 0.99
N ALA A 30 -8.06 -40.14 0.27
CA ALA A 30 -8.65 -38.82 0.13
C ALA A 30 -8.34 -37.76 1.20
N GLY A 31 -8.28 -36.50 0.76
CA GLY A 31 -8.68 -35.35 1.58
C GLY A 31 -7.88 -34.07 1.36
N ALA A 32 -8.60 -32.94 1.33
CA ALA A 32 -8.12 -31.56 1.37
C ALA A 32 -7.37 -31.03 0.14
N ALA A 33 -8.14 -30.62 -0.87
CA ALA A 33 -7.76 -29.50 -1.71
C ALA A 33 -7.85 -28.21 -0.88
N ASP A 34 -6.83 -27.96 -0.06
CA ASP A 34 -6.69 -26.68 0.65
C ASP A 34 -6.13 -25.64 -0.32
N GLY A 35 -6.95 -24.63 -0.60
CA GLY A 35 -6.74 -23.59 -1.58
C GLY A 35 -5.73 -22.53 -1.15
N ALA A 36 -4.51 -22.93 -0.76
CA ALA A 36 -3.38 -22.02 -0.61
C ALA A 36 -2.92 -21.56 -2.00
N ARG A 37 -3.63 -20.59 -2.57
CA ARG A 37 -3.15 -19.85 -3.76
C ARG A 37 -1.96 -19.01 -3.33
N VAL A 38 -0.76 -19.47 -3.69
CA VAL A 38 0.49 -18.71 -3.64
C VAL A 38 0.25 -17.32 -4.25
N VAL A 39 0.45 -16.27 -3.46
CA VAL A 39 0.40 -14.87 -3.92
C VAL A 39 1.54 -14.67 -4.92
N THR A 40 1.23 -14.86 -6.20
CA THR A 40 2.20 -14.68 -7.28
C THR A 40 2.33 -13.18 -7.57
N LEU A 41 3.55 -12.67 -7.72
CA LEU A 41 3.76 -11.30 -8.20
C LEU A 41 2.94 -11.07 -9.48
N ASP A 42 2.32 -9.90 -9.61
CA ASP A 42 1.62 -9.50 -10.84
C ASP A 42 2.66 -9.33 -11.97
N SER A 43 3.03 -10.44 -12.62
CA SER A 43 4.02 -10.47 -13.70
C SER A 43 3.65 -9.58 -14.88
N ALA A 44 2.35 -9.25 -15.05
CA ALA A 44 1.91 -8.29 -16.06
C ALA A 44 2.31 -6.84 -15.73
N ARG A 45 2.64 -6.55 -14.46
CA ARG A 45 3.20 -5.26 -14.02
C ARG A 45 4.72 -5.27 -13.90
N VAL A 46 5.32 -6.44 -13.71
CA VAL A 46 6.77 -6.61 -13.70
C VAL A 46 7.30 -6.63 -15.14
N GLY A 47 7.59 -5.44 -15.68
CA GLY A 47 8.60 -5.28 -16.73
C GLY A 47 8.42 -6.08 -18.04
N THR A 48 7.24 -6.13 -18.63
CA THR A 48 7.09 -6.52 -20.05
C THR A 48 6.33 -5.47 -20.86
N SER A 49 7.01 -4.91 -21.86
CA SER A 49 6.39 -4.13 -22.92
C SER A 49 5.78 -5.08 -23.94
N THR A 50 4.51 -5.43 -23.80
CA THR A 50 3.72 -5.98 -24.90
C THR A 50 2.74 -4.92 -25.37
N SER A 51 2.97 -4.46 -26.60
CA SER A 51 2.08 -3.59 -27.35
C SER A 51 0.68 -4.22 -27.41
N ALA A 52 -0.30 -3.56 -26.81
CA ALA A 52 -1.70 -3.96 -26.90
C ALA A 52 -2.20 -3.84 -28.36
N PRO A 53 -3.02 -4.78 -28.85
CA PRO A 53 -3.69 -4.63 -30.14
C PRO A 53 -4.66 -3.45 -30.09
N ALA A 54 -4.70 -2.70 -31.19
CA ALA A 54 -5.53 -1.51 -31.33
C ALA A 54 -7.01 -1.86 -31.19
N THR A 55 -7.61 -1.51 -30.05
CA THR A 55 -9.05 -1.61 -29.82
C THR A 55 -9.72 -0.32 -30.26
N MET A 56 -10.81 -0.45 -31.04
CA MET A 56 -11.63 0.66 -31.53
C MET A 56 -12.04 1.58 -30.37
N ARG A 57 -11.75 2.88 -30.52
CA ARG A 57 -12.11 3.93 -29.57
C ARG A 57 -13.61 4.21 -29.64
N VAL A 58 -14.39 3.56 -28.79
CA VAL A 58 -15.70 4.12 -28.40
C VAL A 58 -15.44 5.39 -27.60
N ALA A 59 -16.04 6.51 -28.02
CA ALA A 59 -15.89 7.81 -27.37
C ALA A 59 -16.38 7.73 -25.91
N ARG A 60 -15.43 7.59 -24.99
CA ARG A 60 -15.71 7.50 -23.55
C ARG A 60 -16.13 8.88 -23.06
N LYS A 61 -17.39 9.03 -22.64
CA LYS A 61 -17.90 10.23 -21.95
C LYS A 61 -16.91 10.60 -20.84
N LYS A 62 -16.45 11.86 -20.84
CA LYS A 62 -15.46 12.35 -19.87
C LYS A 62 -16.11 12.35 -18.48
N ASP A 63 -15.72 11.40 -17.65
CA ASP A 63 -16.11 11.34 -16.25
C ASP A 63 -15.45 12.50 -15.50
N THR A 64 -16.23 13.53 -15.16
CA THR A 64 -15.75 14.70 -14.40
C THR A 64 -15.59 14.41 -12.91
N THR A 65 -16.16 13.30 -12.42
CA THR A 65 -16.10 12.89 -11.01
C THR A 65 -14.83 12.12 -10.67
N ARG A 66 -14.08 11.67 -11.68
CA ARG A 66 -12.85 10.90 -11.53
C ARG A 66 -11.71 11.55 -12.30
N VAL A 67 -10.58 11.76 -11.61
CA VAL A 67 -9.33 12.21 -12.22
C VAL A 67 -8.34 11.07 -12.22
N VAL A 68 -7.81 10.74 -13.40
CA VAL A 68 -6.69 9.80 -13.56
C VAL A 68 -5.49 10.57 -14.12
N ARG A 69 -4.37 10.58 -13.39
CA ARG A 69 -3.11 11.19 -13.84
C ARG A 69 -2.07 10.11 -14.02
N LYS A 70 -1.52 10.02 -15.23
CA LYS A 70 -0.36 9.19 -15.54
C LYS A 70 0.87 10.07 -15.58
N VAL A 71 1.92 9.68 -14.87
CA VAL A 71 3.21 10.38 -14.88
C VAL A 71 4.34 9.37 -15.07
N THR A 72 5.19 9.65 -16.04
CA THR A 72 6.33 8.81 -16.39
C THR A 72 7.58 9.66 -16.38
N VAL A 73 8.57 9.25 -15.60
CA VAL A 73 9.95 9.72 -15.72
C VAL A 73 10.78 8.60 -16.34
N SER A 74 11.53 8.94 -17.38
CA SER A 74 12.44 8.00 -18.04
C SER A 74 13.69 8.73 -18.46
N TRP A 75 14.81 8.15 -18.11
CA TRP A 75 16.12 8.67 -18.44
C TRP A 75 17.04 7.53 -18.91
N LYS A 76 17.92 7.85 -19.87
CA LYS A 76 18.98 6.99 -20.37
C LYS A 76 20.23 7.86 -20.51
N GLY A 77 21.39 7.37 -20.07
CA GLY A 77 22.59 8.21 -19.97
C GLY A 77 23.16 8.70 -21.30
N THR A 78 22.79 8.07 -22.42
CA THR A 78 23.12 8.53 -23.78
C THR A 78 22.26 9.71 -24.27
N LYS A 79 21.13 10.02 -23.61
CA LYS A 79 20.26 11.12 -24.06
C LYS A 79 20.90 12.48 -23.74
N ARG A 80 20.93 13.36 -24.74
CA ARG A 80 21.40 14.76 -24.60
C ARG A 80 20.56 15.56 -23.61
N LYS A 81 19.22 15.48 -23.71
CA LYS A 81 18.29 16.06 -22.73
C LYS A 81 17.92 15.01 -21.69
N ARG A 82 18.26 15.26 -20.43
CA ARG A 82 18.05 14.33 -19.32
C ARG A 82 16.90 14.84 -18.44
N VAL A 83 15.78 14.12 -18.45
CA VAL A 83 14.63 14.40 -17.57
C VAL A 83 14.72 13.47 -16.37
N TYR A 84 15.22 13.98 -15.25
CA TYR A 84 15.42 13.20 -14.04
C TYR A 84 14.22 13.16 -13.12
N SER A 85 13.28 14.08 -13.28
CA SER A 85 12.09 14.12 -12.46
C SER A 85 10.86 14.54 -13.27
N LYS A 86 9.71 14.00 -12.90
CA LYS A 86 8.40 14.48 -13.35
C LYS A 86 7.42 14.46 -12.20
N SER A 87 6.42 15.32 -12.28
CA SER A 87 5.42 15.45 -11.22
C SER A 87 4.00 15.37 -11.75
N ALA A 88 3.09 14.96 -10.87
CA ALA A 88 1.65 15.02 -11.08
C ALA A 88 0.98 15.65 -9.85
N VAL A 89 -0.09 16.40 -10.09
CA VAL A 89 -0.93 16.95 -9.03
C VAL A 89 -1.75 15.83 -8.40
N VAL A 90 -1.79 15.80 -7.07
CA VAL A 90 -2.71 15.03 -6.26
C VAL A 90 -3.83 15.99 -5.82
N PRO A 91 -5.05 15.87 -6.38
CA PRO A 91 -6.12 16.84 -6.14
C PRO A 91 -6.36 17.10 -4.64
N GLY A 92 -6.43 18.38 -4.27
CA GLY A 92 -6.64 18.82 -2.88
C GLY A 92 -5.47 18.64 -1.92
N ILE A 93 -4.49 17.79 -2.23
CA ILE A 93 -3.40 17.44 -1.31
C ILE A 93 -2.08 18.13 -1.66
N GLY A 94 -1.68 18.07 -2.94
CA GLY A 94 -0.37 18.58 -3.37
C GLY A 94 0.14 17.93 -4.64
N ARG A 95 1.37 17.41 -4.60
CA ARG A 95 2.09 16.91 -5.77
C ARG A 95 2.90 15.66 -5.45
N LEU A 96 2.78 14.66 -6.30
CA LEU A 96 3.68 13.51 -6.35
C LEU A 96 4.79 13.80 -7.36
N THR A 97 6.05 13.60 -6.98
CA THR A 97 7.21 13.73 -7.86
C THR A 97 7.96 12.42 -7.93
N LEU A 98 8.15 11.92 -9.14
CA LEU A 98 9.00 10.78 -9.42
C LEU A 98 10.40 11.29 -9.75
N THR A 99 11.42 10.72 -9.13
CA THR A 99 12.83 11.03 -9.43
C THR A 99 13.58 9.76 -9.81
N CYS A 100 14.29 9.84 -10.92
CA CYS A 100 15.02 8.78 -11.57
C CYS A 100 16.34 9.38 -12.10
N ARG A 101 17.36 9.40 -11.23
CA ARG A 101 18.69 9.97 -11.50
C ARG A 101 19.81 8.97 -11.11
N PRO A 102 21.05 9.14 -11.60
CA PRO A 102 22.14 8.17 -11.39
C PRO A 102 22.48 7.84 -9.93
N ASN A 103 22.09 8.72 -8.99
CA ASN A 103 22.38 8.60 -7.57
C ASN A 103 21.14 8.75 -6.67
N ALA A 104 19.92 8.82 -7.24
CA ALA A 104 18.69 8.68 -6.44
C ALA A 104 17.50 8.22 -7.27
N THR A 105 16.72 7.32 -6.69
CA THR A 105 15.45 6.83 -7.23
C THR A 105 14.43 6.86 -6.11
N TYR A 106 13.44 7.75 -6.20
CA TYR A 106 12.45 7.91 -5.15
C TYR A 106 11.12 8.44 -5.68
N VAL A 107 10.08 8.24 -4.89
CA VAL A 107 8.82 8.94 -4.98
C VAL A 107 8.74 9.97 -3.86
N ARG A 108 8.36 11.21 -4.18
CA ARG A 108 8.24 12.31 -3.23
C ARG A 108 6.82 12.81 -3.19
N LEU A 109 6.26 12.92 -1.99
CA LEU A 109 5.04 13.66 -1.74
C LEU A 109 5.39 15.05 -1.23
N THR A 110 4.88 16.09 -1.88
CA THR A 110 4.96 17.49 -1.44
C THR A 110 3.56 18.02 -1.24
N VAL A 111 3.26 18.51 -0.04
CA VAL A 111 1.92 18.97 0.31
C VAL A 111 1.74 20.46 0.04
N SER A 112 0.53 20.85 -0.32
CA SER A 112 0.14 22.26 -0.48
C SER A 112 -0.13 22.92 0.87
N ASP A 113 -0.82 22.20 1.77
CA ASP A 113 -1.13 22.63 3.13
C ASP A 113 -0.37 21.77 4.14
N ARG A 114 0.45 22.40 4.99
CA ARG A 114 1.16 21.74 6.08
C ARG A 114 0.38 21.73 7.39
N SER A 115 -0.68 22.54 7.51
CA SER A 115 -1.54 22.55 8.69
C SER A 115 -2.38 21.28 8.78
N ALA A 116 -2.69 20.66 7.63
CA ALA A 116 -3.23 19.32 7.53
C ALA A 116 -2.15 18.23 7.72
N GLU A 117 -2.57 17.06 8.18
CA GLU A 117 -1.73 15.86 8.16
C GLU A 117 -2.01 15.04 6.91
N THR A 118 -0.97 14.75 6.15
CA THR A 118 -1.03 13.95 4.93
C THR A 118 -0.19 12.70 5.10
N GLN A 119 -0.70 11.58 4.60
CA GLN A 119 0.01 10.32 4.59
C GLN A 119 -0.06 9.65 3.22
N MET A 120 1.01 8.94 2.88
CA MET A 120 1.10 8.05 1.73
C MET A 120 1.54 6.68 2.24
N TRP A 121 0.59 5.75 2.33
CA TRP A 121 0.84 4.35 2.62
C TRP A 121 1.14 3.61 1.32
N MET A 122 2.14 2.74 1.37
CA MET A 122 2.65 2.04 0.19
C MET A 122 3.05 0.61 0.53
N ALA A 123 2.73 -0.29 -0.37
CA ALA A 123 3.16 -1.67 -0.41
C ALA A 123 4.09 -1.83 -1.61
N LYS A 124 5.37 -2.05 -1.37
CA LYS A 124 6.40 -2.17 -2.40
C LYS A 124 6.75 -3.63 -2.63
N TYR A 125 6.59 -4.12 -3.85
CA TYR A 125 6.86 -5.49 -4.25
C TYR A 125 8.03 -5.54 -5.23
N GLU A 126 9.02 -6.39 -4.95
CA GLU A 126 10.22 -6.53 -5.78
C GLU A 126 10.63 -8.01 -5.90
N THR A 127 11.54 -8.30 -6.82
CA THR A 127 12.27 -9.58 -6.84
C THR A 127 13.68 -9.36 -6.28
N LYS A 128 14.03 -10.06 -5.21
CA LYS A 128 15.36 -10.06 -4.57
C LYS A 128 15.92 -11.47 -4.52
N ASN A 129 17.14 -11.68 -5.01
CA ASN A 129 17.80 -13.00 -4.99
C ASN A 129 16.87 -14.14 -5.52
N ASN A 130 16.15 -13.85 -6.61
CA ASN A 130 15.13 -14.73 -7.20
C ASN A 130 13.91 -15.05 -6.33
N ARG A 131 13.65 -14.24 -5.29
CA ARG A 131 12.48 -14.37 -4.42
C ARG A 131 11.61 -13.12 -4.46
N ALA A 132 10.30 -13.31 -4.37
CA ALA A 132 9.36 -12.21 -4.26
C ALA A 132 9.40 -11.64 -2.83
N VAL A 133 9.51 -10.32 -2.71
CA VAL A 133 9.55 -9.65 -1.42
C VAL A 133 8.64 -8.43 -1.40
N VAL A 134 8.13 -8.11 -0.21
CA VAL A 134 7.25 -6.98 0.04
C VAL A 134 7.83 -6.10 1.15
N ALA A 135 7.52 -4.80 1.12
CA ALA A 135 7.74 -3.90 2.24
C ALA A 135 6.61 -2.87 2.34
N THR A 136 6.03 -2.73 3.52
CA THR A 136 5.09 -1.64 3.85
C THR A 136 5.88 -0.39 4.24
N LYS A 137 5.56 0.74 3.60
CA LYS A 137 6.22 2.03 3.82
C LYS A 137 5.18 3.12 3.99
N THR A 138 5.53 4.13 4.79
CA THR A 138 4.63 5.24 5.09
C THR A 138 5.40 6.54 5.03
N ALA A 139 5.00 7.40 4.10
CA ALA A 139 5.56 8.73 3.98
C ALA A 139 4.53 9.74 4.52
N ARG A 140 4.86 10.45 5.59
CA ARG A 140 3.95 11.40 6.26
C ARG A 140 4.47 12.82 6.18
N VAL A 141 3.54 13.77 6.08
CA VAL A 141 3.79 15.19 6.23
C VAL A 141 2.77 15.77 7.20
N TYR A 142 3.25 16.33 8.30
CA TYR A 142 2.48 17.04 9.32
C TYR A 142 3.29 18.20 9.90
N ARG A 143 2.62 19.27 10.33
CA ARG A 143 3.22 20.36 11.13
C ARG A 143 3.22 20.06 12.63
N TYR A 144 2.19 19.38 13.12
CA TYR A 144 1.99 19.13 14.55
C TYR A 144 2.12 17.63 14.83
N ALA A 145 3.04 17.23 15.70
CA ALA A 145 3.28 15.81 16.04
C ALA A 145 2.14 15.19 16.86
N HIS A 146 1.46 16.00 17.66
CA HIS A 146 0.28 15.67 18.47
C HIS A 146 -0.54 16.93 18.76
N ALA A 147 -1.65 16.82 19.49
CA ALA A 147 -2.56 17.95 19.71
C ALA A 147 -1.95 19.13 20.49
N LEU A 148 -1.04 18.83 21.42
CA LEU A 148 -0.35 19.82 22.25
C LEU A 148 0.94 20.37 21.63
N ASP A 149 1.27 20.01 20.39
CA ASP A 149 2.52 20.44 19.75
C ASP A 149 2.41 21.91 19.33
N ASP A 150 3.47 22.69 19.52
CA ASP A 150 3.52 24.11 19.16
C ASP A 150 3.82 24.35 17.66
N GLY A 151 4.02 23.28 16.90
CA GLY A 151 4.35 23.28 15.49
C GLY A 151 5.84 23.10 15.18
N THR A 152 6.68 22.86 16.21
CA THR A 152 8.11 22.57 16.05
C THR A 152 8.42 21.09 15.89
N GLY A 153 7.55 20.18 16.37
CA GLY A 153 7.75 18.72 16.27
C GLY A 153 7.38 18.10 14.93
N GLY A 154 6.89 18.91 13.98
CA GLY A 154 6.46 18.45 12.66
C GLY A 154 7.56 17.97 11.73
N THR A 155 7.15 17.31 10.65
CA THR A 155 7.99 16.98 9.49
C THR A 155 8.16 18.17 8.54
N GLY A 156 9.11 18.08 7.59
CA GLY A 156 9.24 19.07 6.50
C GLY A 156 8.05 19.12 5.52
N LYS A 157 8.06 20.04 4.55
CA LYS A 157 6.99 20.22 3.55
C LYS A 157 6.84 19.05 2.56
N SER A 158 7.79 18.13 2.56
CA SER A 158 7.80 16.97 1.70
C SER A 158 8.45 15.79 2.38
N THR A 159 8.03 14.61 1.97
CA THR A 159 8.58 13.33 2.40
C THR A 159 8.87 12.46 1.18
N THR A 160 9.81 11.54 1.30
CA THR A 160 10.26 10.69 0.19
C THR A 160 10.35 9.25 0.62
N GLU A 161 9.97 8.35 -0.29
CA GLU A 161 10.26 6.93 -0.18
C GLU A 161 11.25 6.53 -1.26
N GLY A 162 12.34 5.89 -0.85
CA GLY A 162 13.37 5.37 -1.73
C GLY A 162 12.89 4.13 -2.46
N LEU A 163 13.11 4.07 -3.77
CA LEU A 163 12.87 2.84 -4.54
C LEU A 163 14.09 1.91 -4.50
N ASN A 164 15.28 2.44 -4.23
CA ASN A 164 16.49 1.64 -4.04
C ASN A 164 16.61 1.19 -2.58
N GLN A 165 17.24 0.04 -2.35
CA GLN A 165 17.38 -0.54 -1.01
C GLN A 165 18.61 -0.04 -0.24
N ARG A 166 19.67 0.34 -0.98
CA ARG A 166 20.95 0.76 -0.41
C ARG A 166 21.50 1.95 -1.18
N SER A 167 22.39 2.70 -0.53
CA SER A 167 23.35 3.55 -1.23
C SER A 167 24.58 2.69 -1.52
N GLN A 168 25.10 2.57 -2.74
CA GLN A 168 24.72 3.17 -4.03
C GLN A 168 23.53 2.45 -4.72
N ILE A 169 22.95 3.04 -5.78
CA ILE A 169 21.84 2.42 -6.54
C ILE A 169 22.25 1.06 -7.11
N GLU A 170 21.36 0.08 -6.96
CA GLU A 170 21.51 -1.28 -7.47
C GLU A 170 21.71 -1.31 -8.99
N ASN A 171 22.57 -2.21 -9.49
CA ASN A 171 22.84 -2.29 -10.92
C ASN A 171 21.56 -2.51 -11.74
N TYR A 172 20.67 -3.34 -11.21
CA TYR A 172 19.36 -3.68 -11.76
C TYR A 172 18.36 -3.70 -10.61
N SER A 173 17.18 -3.13 -10.82
CA SER A 173 16.02 -3.44 -10.00
C SER A 173 14.74 -3.10 -10.76
N SER A 174 13.70 -3.87 -10.44
CA SER A 174 12.36 -3.72 -10.98
C SER A 174 11.35 -4.15 -9.93
N GLY A 175 10.14 -3.63 -10.07
CA GLY A 175 9.03 -3.97 -9.19
C GLY A 175 7.89 -2.99 -9.33
N TYR A 176 6.93 -3.14 -8.43
CA TYR A 176 5.74 -2.31 -8.40
C TYR A 176 5.35 -1.93 -6.98
N LEU A 177 4.52 -0.91 -6.87
CA LEU A 177 4.03 -0.36 -5.63
C LEU A 177 2.56 -0.03 -5.77
N ASP A 178 1.76 -0.51 -4.83
CA ASP A 178 0.36 -0.10 -4.63
C ASP A 178 0.31 0.80 -3.39
N GLY A 179 -0.42 1.90 -3.45
CA GLY A 179 -0.47 2.85 -2.35
C GLY A 179 -1.72 3.72 -2.34
N ILE A 180 -1.86 4.47 -1.26
CA ILE A 180 -2.98 5.38 -1.01
C ILE A 180 -2.47 6.66 -0.37
N ILE A 181 -2.96 7.79 -0.86
CA ILE A 181 -2.65 9.12 -0.37
C ILE A 181 -3.94 9.70 0.20
N SER A 182 -3.91 10.04 1.49
CA SER A 182 -5.01 10.65 2.20
C SER A 182 -4.53 11.85 3.01
N GLN A 183 -5.47 12.74 3.32
CA GLN A 183 -5.22 13.91 4.14
C GLN A 183 -6.38 14.06 5.12
N ARG A 184 -6.03 14.47 6.33
CA ARG A 184 -6.95 14.84 7.39
C ARG A 184 -6.54 16.18 8.01
N PRO A 185 -7.42 16.84 8.78
CA PRO A 185 -7.04 18.00 9.58
C PRO A 185 -5.83 17.70 10.46
N GLY A 186 -5.03 18.73 10.74
CA GLY A 186 -3.87 18.60 11.62
C GLY A 186 -4.24 18.05 12.99
N ARG A 187 -3.29 17.38 13.65
CA ARG A 187 -3.48 16.77 14.97
C ARG A 187 -3.83 17.76 16.07
N ASN A 188 -3.68 19.06 15.85
CA ASN A 188 -4.00 20.11 16.80
C ASN A 188 -5.39 20.70 16.60
N ARG A 189 -6.24 20.09 15.76
CA ARG A 189 -7.56 20.60 15.40
C ARG A 189 -8.60 19.49 15.39
N PRO A 190 -9.86 19.81 15.72
CA PRO A 190 -10.96 18.87 15.53
C PRO A 190 -11.17 18.59 14.04
N VAL A 191 -11.82 17.46 13.75
CA VAL A 191 -12.21 17.09 12.37
C VAL A 191 -13.47 17.80 11.93
N THR A 192 -14.41 18.02 12.86
CA THR A 192 -15.72 18.62 12.61
C THR A 192 -15.59 19.97 11.91
N GLY A 193 -16.39 20.19 10.87
CA GLY A 193 -16.41 21.44 10.10
C GLY A 193 -15.29 21.61 9.08
N THR A 194 -14.31 20.69 8.99
CA THR A 194 -13.30 20.74 7.93
C THR A 194 -13.78 20.04 6.65
N ALA A 195 -13.66 20.73 5.51
CA ALA A 195 -14.03 20.17 4.23
C ALA A 195 -13.19 18.90 3.90
N PRO A 196 -13.84 17.79 3.52
CA PRO A 196 -13.12 16.55 3.22
C PRO A 196 -12.29 16.67 1.94
N VAL A 197 -11.03 16.25 2.01
CA VAL A 197 -10.12 16.19 0.85
C VAL A 197 -10.21 14.81 0.18
N PRO A 198 -10.30 14.73 -1.16
CA PRO A 198 -10.34 13.45 -1.88
C PRO A 198 -9.18 12.50 -1.57
N VAL A 199 -9.47 11.21 -1.51
CA VAL A 199 -8.46 10.15 -1.35
C VAL A 199 -7.98 9.69 -2.73
N THR A 200 -6.67 9.47 -2.87
CA THR A 200 -6.05 9.10 -4.14
C THR A 200 -5.36 7.75 -4.03
N SER A 201 -5.66 6.80 -4.92
CA SER A 201 -4.85 5.60 -5.07
C SER A 201 -3.63 5.89 -5.95
N LEU A 202 -2.53 5.21 -5.65
CA LEU A 202 -1.25 5.26 -6.34
C LEU A 202 -0.90 3.85 -6.80
N LYS A 203 -0.67 3.68 -8.10
CA LYS A 203 -0.01 2.50 -8.65
C LYS A 203 1.27 2.95 -9.32
N LEU A 204 2.39 2.32 -9.01
CA LEU A 204 3.69 2.69 -9.53
C LEU A 204 4.46 1.45 -9.96
N ASN A 205 5.11 1.50 -11.11
CA ASN A 205 6.07 0.50 -11.55
C ASN A 205 7.42 1.16 -11.76
N TRP A 206 8.52 0.46 -11.47
CA TRP A 206 9.84 0.94 -11.79
C TRP A 206 10.69 -0.14 -12.44
N TRP A 207 11.70 0.33 -13.15
CA TRP A 207 12.76 -0.49 -13.71
C TRP A 207 14.00 0.35 -13.93
N TRP A 208 15.17 -0.19 -13.60
CA TRP A 208 16.45 0.36 -14.00
C TRP A 208 17.50 -0.70 -14.25
N THR A 209 18.53 -0.34 -15.01
CA THR A 209 19.65 -1.20 -15.36
C THR A 209 20.94 -0.42 -15.59
N GLY A 210 22.07 -1.10 -15.49
CA GLY A 210 23.39 -0.63 -15.85
C GLY A 210 24.03 0.30 -14.84
N PHE A 211 23.51 0.46 -13.62
CA PHE A 211 23.98 1.50 -12.68
C PHE A 211 25.42 1.31 -12.16
N ARG A 212 26.00 0.11 -12.28
CA ARG A 212 27.44 -0.16 -12.02
C ARG A 212 28.35 0.09 -13.23
N ASN A 213 27.80 0.44 -14.38
CA ASN A 213 28.53 0.66 -15.64
C ASN A 213 28.73 2.15 -15.96
N PRO A 214 29.50 2.51 -16.99
CA PRO A 214 29.60 3.89 -17.45
C PRO A 214 28.25 4.51 -17.79
N MET A 215 28.19 5.84 -17.81
CA MET A 215 26.93 6.58 -17.94
C MET A 215 26.10 6.15 -19.15
N SER A 216 26.73 5.82 -20.28
CA SER A 216 26.08 5.37 -21.52
C SER A 216 25.21 4.11 -21.36
N TRP A 217 25.48 3.26 -20.36
CA TRP A 217 24.76 2.02 -20.11
C TRP A 217 23.58 2.17 -19.15
N ARG A 218 23.52 3.28 -18.42
CA ARG A 218 22.54 3.48 -17.36
C ARG A 218 21.20 3.90 -17.94
N SER A 219 20.13 3.27 -17.49
CA SER A 219 18.77 3.70 -17.78
C SER A 219 17.83 3.41 -16.63
N CYS A 220 16.86 4.28 -16.45
CA CYS A 220 15.84 4.13 -15.42
C CYS A 220 14.49 4.64 -15.95
N LYS A 221 13.41 4.02 -15.50
CA LYS A 221 12.04 4.39 -15.80
C LYS A 221 11.17 4.17 -14.56
N ILE A 222 10.32 5.14 -14.26
CA ILE A 222 9.29 5.04 -13.22
C ILE A 222 7.99 5.53 -13.85
N ASP A 223 6.96 4.69 -13.79
CA ASP A 223 5.61 4.96 -14.26
C ASP A 223 4.68 4.98 -13.05
N ALA A 224 3.87 6.03 -12.89
CA ALA A 224 2.85 6.08 -11.85
C ALA A 224 1.48 6.48 -12.43
N VAL A 225 0.44 5.89 -11.84
CA VAL A 225 -0.97 6.19 -12.10
C VAL A 225 -1.60 6.60 -10.78
N LEU A 226 -2.10 7.83 -10.74
CA LEU A 226 -2.89 8.37 -9.65
C LEU A 226 -4.36 8.34 -10.05
N THR A 227 -5.22 7.76 -9.22
CA THR A 227 -6.68 7.80 -9.41
C THR A 227 -7.35 8.45 -8.20
N THR A 228 -8.11 9.52 -8.46
CA THR A 228 -8.84 10.27 -7.43
C THR A 228 -10.30 10.39 -7.83
N ARG A 229 -11.23 10.15 -6.89
CA ARG A 229 -12.65 10.52 -7.05
C ARG A 229 -12.88 11.86 -6.37
N LEU A 230 -13.31 12.87 -7.13
CA LEU A 230 -13.45 14.24 -6.67
C LEU A 230 -14.79 14.49 -5.96
N ASN A 231 -15.82 13.73 -6.31
CA ASN A 231 -17.16 13.89 -5.76
C ASN A 231 -17.40 13.12 -4.45
N GLN A 232 -16.43 12.34 -4.01
CA GLN A 232 -16.58 11.47 -2.84
C GLN A 232 -15.21 11.24 -2.19
N ARG A 233 -14.98 11.83 -1.02
CA ARG A 233 -13.94 11.34 -0.10
C ARG A 233 -14.50 10.11 0.58
N MET A 234 -13.88 8.94 0.37
CA MET A 234 -14.27 7.72 1.06
C MET A 234 -13.30 7.47 2.22
N GLY A 235 -13.75 7.69 3.44
CA GLY A 235 -12.96 7.48 4.66
C GLY A 235 -13.69 7.96 5.92
N VAL A 236 -13.18 7.62 7.08
CA VAL A 236 -13.70 8.13 8.36
C VAL A 236 -12.53 8.61 9.21
N ASN A 237 -12.68 9.73 9.89
CA ASN A 237 -11.66 10.28 10.75
C ASN A 237 -12.28 11.09 11.88
N TRP A 238 -11.61 11.08 13.03
CA TRP A 238 -11.97 11.86 14.21
C TRP A 238 -10.71 12.18 15.01
N HIS A 239 -10.76 13.25 15.80
CA HIS A 239 -9.66 13.70 16.64
C HIS A 239 -10.12 14.05 18.04
N GLY A 240 -9.49 13.48 19.05
CA GLY A 240 -10.00 13.49 20.41
C GLY A 240 -11.29 12.67 20.52
N VAL A 241 -11.49 12.04 21.67
CA VAL A 241 -12.71 11.23 21.89
C VAL A 241 -13.99 12.07 21.80
N ALA A 242 -13.91 13.38 22.01
CA ALA A 242 -15.02 14.32 21.90
C ALA A 242 -15.55 14.50 20.46
N ASP A 243 -14.69 14.38 19.43
CA ASP A 243 -15.14 14.42 18.04
C ASP A 243 -15.80 13.11 17.62
N SER A 244 -15.42 12.00 18.26
CA SER A 244 -15.77 10.67 17.80
C SER A 244 -17.29 10.38 17.69
N PRO A 245 -18.20 10.82 18.59
CA PRO A 245 -19.59 10.34 18.59
C PRO A 245 -20.36 10.59 17.29
N THR A 246 -19.96 11.59 16.49
CA THR A 246 -20.63 11.96 15.25
C THR A 246 -19.90 11.48 13.98
N THR A 247 -18.69 10.94 14.12
CA THR A 247 -17.79 10.65 13.00
C THR A 247 -17.16 9.26 13.10
N GLN A 248 -17.82 8.31 13.76
CA GLN A 248 -17.34 6.93 13.88
C GLN A 248 -17.74 6.04 12.70
N LEU A 249 -18.80 6.39 11.97
CA LEU A 249 -19.30 5.60 10.85
C LEU A 249 -19.47 6.49 9.62
N ALA A 250 -18.98 6.03 8.48
CA ALA A 250 -19.23 6.65 7.19
C ALA A 250 -19.71 5.62 6.18
N GLN A 251 -20.70 6.01 5.37
CA GLN A 251 -21.31 5.12 4.37
C GLN A 251 -21.16 5.71 2.97
N TYR A 252 -20.83 4.84 2.03
CA TYR A 252 -20.50 5.23 0.66
C TYR A 252 -21.17 4.30 -0.34
N ALA A 253 -22.08 4.84 -1.15
CA ALA A 253 -22.62 4.11 -2.29
C ALA A 253 -21.52 3.89 -3.34
N VAL A 254 -21.37 2.65 -3.79
CA VAL A 254 -20.46 2.25 -4.86
C VAL A 254 -21.26 1.56 -5.96
N ALA A 255 -21.27 2.19 -7.14
CA ALA A 255 -21.95 1.68 -8.31
C ALA A 255 -21.57 0.22 -8.62
N GLY A 256 -22.59 -0.64 -8.63
CA GLY A 256 -22.47 -2.07 -8.91
C GLY A 256 -22.00 -2.95 -7.75
N LEU A 257 -21.60 -2.37 -6.61
CA LEU A 257 -21.25 -3.16 -5.42
C LEU A 257 -22.28 -3.06 -4.31
N GLY A 258 -22.87 -1.89 -4.07
CA GLY A 258 -23.73 -1.63 -2.91
C GLY A 258 -23.17 -0.50 -2.03
N THR A 259 -23.37 -0.58 -0.72
CA THR A 259 -22.97 0.47 0.23
C THR A 259 -21.82 -0.01 1.10
N LEU A 260 -20.65 0.63 0.94
CA LEU A 260 -19.53 0.44 1.85
C LEU A 260 -19.79 1.15 3.16
N GLN A 261 -19.42 0.51 4.26
CA GLN A 261 -19.51 1.02 5.61
C GLN A 261 -18.11 1.00 6.20
N LEU A 262 -17.56 2.17 6.52
CA LEU A 262 -16.29 2.29 7.24
C LEU A 262 -16.58 2.75 8.67
N ARG A 263 -16.08 1.99 9.63
CA ARG A 263 -16.20 2.27 11.05
C ARG A 263 -14.83 2.53 11.63
N CYS A 264 -14.74 3.55 12.47
CA CYS A 264 -13.62 3.75 13.35
C CYS A 264 -14.05 4.32 14.69
N GLU A 265 -13.91 3.52 15.74
CA GLU A 265 -14.36 3.82 17.08
C GLU A 265 -13.22 4.19 18.02
N PRO A 266 -13.48 5.08 18.99
CA PRO A 266 -12.56 5.30 20.10
C PRO A 266 -12.46 4.04 20.95
N ASP A 267 -11.34 3.87 21.66
CA ASP A 267 -11.25 2.95 22.78
C ASP A 267 -12.06 3.55 23.95
N VAL A 268 -13.15 2.89 24.32
CA VAL A 268 -13.98 3.26 25.47
C VAL A 268 -13.97 2.10 26.46
N GLY A 269 -13.24 2.27 27.56
CA GLY A 269 -13.44 1.47 28.76
C GLY A 269 -13.00 0.01 28.70
N ASN A 270 -11.97 -0.32 27.91
CA ASN A 270 -11.26 -1.62 27.79
C ASN A 270 -11.49 -2.41 26.49
N ASP A 271 -12.36 -1.94 25.61
CA ASP A 271 -12.47 -2.48 24.25
C ASP A 271 -11.58 -1.64 23.33
N ASP A 272 -10.47 -2.23 22.87
CA ASP A 272 -9.63 -1.65 21.82
C ASP A 272 -10.53 -1.12 20.70
N GLY A 273 -10.51 0.20 20.45
CA GLY A 273 -11.41 0.85 19.51
C GLY A 273 -11.45 0.11 18.17
N ARG A 274 -12.67 -0.21 17.69
CA ARG A 274 -12.85 -1.05 16.50
C ARG A 274 -12.69 -0.26 15.21
N ARG A 275 -12.06 -0.89 14.22
CA ARG A 275 -11.85 -0.32 12.89
C ARG A 275 -12.23 -1.37 11.87
N THR A 276 -13.38 -1.19 11.24
CA THR A 276 -13.90 -2.21 10.35
C THR A 276 -14.36 -1.63 9.03
N LEU A 277 -14.31 -2.48 8.02
CA LEU A 277 -14.96 -2.23 6.75
C LEU A 277 -15.96 -3.34 6.47
N SER A 278 -17.18 -2.96 6.11
CA SER A 278 -18.20 -3.89 5.64
C SER A 278 -18.80 -3.39 4.32
N LEU A 279 -19.37 -4.30 3.55
CA LEU A 279 -20.16 -3.98 2.37
C LEU A 279 -21.57 -4.54 2.56
N ALA A 280 -22.58 -3.68 2.49
CA ALA A 280 -23.96 -4.10 2.23
C ALA A 280 -24.12 -4.26 0.71
N PRO A 281 -24.09 -5.50 0.17
CA PRO A 281 -23.94 -5.67 -1.26
C PRO A 281 -25.26 -5.42 -2.00
N ALA A 282 -25.16 -4.93 -3.23
CA ALA A 282 -26.31 -4.72 -4.12
C ALA A 282 -26.98 -6.04 -4.53
N VAL A 283 -26.22 -7.14 -4.53
CA VAL A 283 -26.72 -8.51 -4.75
C VAL A 283 -26.38 -9.33 -3.51
N ARG A 284 -27.35 -10.06 -2.96
CA ARG A 284 -27.15 -10.89 -1.76
C ARG A 284 -26.80 -12.33 -2.12
N GLY A 285 -26.08 -13.02 -1.23
CA GLY A 285 -25.73 -14.43 -1.37
C GLY A 285 -24.31 -14.67 -1.90
N ARG A 286 -24.01 -15.92 -2.27
CA ARG A 286 -22.64 -16.43 -2.59
C ARG A 286 -21.94 -15.75 -3.77
N SER A 287 -22.65 -14.94 -4.55
CA SER A 287 -22.05 -14.11 -5.61
C SER A 287 -21.40 -12.83 -5.08
N SER A 288 -21.50 -12.59 -3.77
CA SER A 288 -20.95 -11.44 -3.05
C SER A 288 -19.89 -11.87 -2.05
N ARG A 289 -18.66 -11.41 -2.27
CA ARG A 289 -17.49 -11.71 -1.43
C ARG A 289 -16.39 -10.69 -1.65
N VAL A 290 -15.38 -10.72 -0.79
CA VAL A 290 -14.17 -9.93 -0.90
C VAL A 290 -12.96 -10.80 -0.65
N TRP A 291 -11.96 -10.69 -1.51
CA TRP A 291 -10.61 -11.13 -1.19
C TRP A 291 -9.86 -9.97 -0.53
N VAL A 292 -9.33 -10.21 0.66
CA VAL A 292 -8.55 -9.27 1.46
C VAL A 292 -7.10 -9.69 1.38
N GLU A 293 -6.23 -8.77 0.98
CA GLU A 293 -4.79 -8.95 1.01
C GLU A 293 -4.20 -8.01 2.06
N THR A 294 -3.60 -8.60 3.08
CA THR A 294 -3.00 -7.94 4.24
C THR A 294 -1.48 -8.05 4.15
N ILE A 295 -0.78 -6.95 4.39
CA ILE A 295 0.68 -6.94 4.39
C ILE A 295 1.14 -6.67 5.82
N SER A 296 1.63 -7.72 6.47
CA SER A 296 1.93 -7.73 7.90
C SER A 296 3.34 -7.19 8.21
N GLY A 297 4.24 -7.10 7.22
CA GLY A 297 5.57 -6.54 7.43
C GLY A 297 6.45 -6.41 6.18
N GLU A 298 7.78 -6.51 6.38
CA GLU A 298 8.80 -6.47 5.33
C GLU A 298 9.53 -7.81 5.27
N GLY A 299 9.56 -8.45 4.11
CA GLY A 299 10.14 -9.78 3.95
C GLY A 299 9.73 -10.48 2.67
N GLN A 300 9.83 -11.81 2.65
CA GLN A 300 9.32 -12.61 1.53
C GLN A 300 7.80 -12.50 1.45
N VAL A 301 7.27 -12.45 0.23
CA VAL A 301 5.81 -12.31 0.01
C VAL A 301 5.04 -13.44 0.68
N GLU A 302 5.53 -14.67 0.59
CA GLU A 302 4.92 -15.87 1.19
C GLU A 302 4.80 -15.83 2.72
N ASP A 303 5.66 -15.05 3.38
CA ASP A 303 5.71 -14.95 4.85
C ASP A 303 4.99 -13.69 5.39
N HIS A 304 4.70 -12.70 4.53
CA HIS A 304 4.29 -11.34 4.94
C HIS A 304 3.06 -10.80 4.19
N VAL A 305 2.50 -11.57 3.26
CA VAL A 305 1.29 -11.23 2.53
C VAL A 305 0.26 -12.33 2.75
N ASP A 306 -0.71 -12.04 3.59
CA ASP A 306 -1.80 -12.94 3.92
C ASP A 306 -3.03 -12.60 3.08
N GLY A 307 -3.75 -13.64 2.68
CA GLY A 307 -4.93 -13.53 1.84
C GLY A 307 -6.12 -14.27 2.46
N GLU A 308 -7.24 -13.58 2.60
CA GLU A 308 -8.48 -14.16 3.14
C GLU A 308 -9.67 -13.84 2.24
N THR A 309 -10.58 -14.80 2.04
CA THR A 309 -11.89 -14.53 1.44
C THR A 309 -12.91 -14.35 2.55
N VAL A 310 -13.59 -13.21 2.56
CA VAL A 310 -14.78 -13.00 3.37
C VAL A 310 -16.00 -13.07 2.46
N ASP A 311 -16.88 -14.03 2.73
CA ASP A 311 -18.11 -14.23 1.98
C ASP A 311 -19.27 -13.40 2.56
N TYR A 312 -20.38 -13.33 1.81
CA TYR A 312 -21.62 -12.76 2.30
C TYR A 312 -22.21 -13.59 3.44
N ASP A 313 -22.50 -12.93 4.54
CA ASP A 313 -23.20 -13.48 5.68
C ASP A 313 -24.72 -13.19 5.59
N PRO A 314 -25.58 -14.23 5.56
CA PRO A 314 -27.03 -14.05 5.51
C PRO A 314 -27.64 -13.44 6.79
N GLU A 315 -27.00 -13.58 7.94
CA GLU A 315 -27.51 -13.06 9.22
C GLU A 315 -27.30 -11.54 9.29
N THR A 316 -26.07 -11.08 9.12
CA THR A 316 -25.75 -9.65 9.13
C THR A 316 -26.13 -8.95 7.83
N LYS A 317 -26.32 -9.70 6.74
CA LYS A 317 -26.57 -9.19 5.37
C LYS A 317 -25.39 -8.38 4.81
N LEU A 318 -24.18 -8.65 5.28
CA LEU A 318 -22.96 -7.95 4.92
C LEU A 318 -21.92 -8.90 4.32
N VAL A 319 -20.97 -8.35 3.59
CA VAL A 319 -19.64 -8.93 3.40
C VAL A 319 -18.71 -8.20 4.36
N GLY A 320 -18.19 -8.90 5.36
CA GLY A 320 -17.49 -8.32 6.52
C GLY A 320 -18.25 -8.53 7.83
N PRO A 321 -17.78 -7.96 8.95
CA PRO A 321 -16.74 -6.93 9.03
C PRO A 321 -15.34 -7.45 8.72
N ILE A 322 -14.55 -6.64 8.02
CA ILE A 322 -13.12 -6.83 7.80
C ILE A 322 -12.39 -5.95 8.79
N ASP A 323 -11.54 -6.53 9.63
CA ASP A 323 -10.72 -5.78 10.56
C ASP A 323 -9.60 -5.02 9.83
N LEU A 324 -9.50 -3.72 10.13
CA LEU A 324 -8.46 -2.88 9.57
C LEU A 324 -7.23 -2.86 10.49
N PRO A 325 -6.00 -2.90 9.90
CA PRO A 325 -4.77 -2.85 10.69
C PRO A 325 -4.71 -1.58 11.52
N ARG A 326 -4.02 -1.63 12.67
CA ARG A 326 -3.86 -0.44 13.52
C ARG A 326 -3.16 0.69 12.79
N ASN A 327 -2.06 0.35 12.13
CA ASN A 327 -1.28 1.26 11.29
C ASN A 327 -0.84 0.47 10.07
N GLY A 328 -1.45 0.71 8.92
CA GLY A 328 -1.18 -0.11 7.76
C GLY A 328 -2.08 0.17 6.59
N MET A 329 -1.99 -0.73 5.61
CA MET A 329 -2.87 -0.74 4.45
C MET A 329 -3.29 -2.17 4.10
N LEU A 330 -4.46 -2.27 3.45
CA LEU A 330 -5.01 -3.49 2.89
C LEU A 330 -5.32 -3.27 1.41
N ARG A 331 -5.37 -4.35 0.65
CA ARG A 331 -5.96 -4.36 -0.69
C ARG A 331 -7.21 -5.23 -0.66
N LEU A 332 -8.29 -4.71 -1.23
CA LEU A 332 -9.58 -5.38 -1.24
C LEU A 332 -10.01 -5.64 -2.68
N PHE A 333 -10.50 -6.84 -2.97
CA PHE A 333 -10.99 -7.22 -4.29
C PHE A 333 -12.41 -7.77 -4.14
N PHE A 334 -13.39 -6.87 -4.24
CA PHE A 334 -14.80 -7.22 -4.16
C PHE A 334 -15.29 -7.86 -5.45
N THR A 335 -16.12 -8.87 -5.30
CA THR A 335 -16.97 -9.44 -6.35
C THR A 335 -18.41 -9.40 -5.85
N VAL A 336 -19.32 -8.73 -6.55
CA VAL A 336 -20.76 -8.68 -6.23
C VAL A 336 -21.55 -8.90 -7.51
N GLY A 337 -22.33 -9.99 -7.60
CA GLY A 337 -23.12 -10.29 -8.79
C GLY A 337 -22.31 -10.30 -10.09
N GLY A 338 -21.05 -10.74 -10.04
CA GLY A 338 -20.11 -10.72 -11.18
C GLY A 338 -19.36 -9.40 -11.40
N VAL A 339 -19.76 -8.29 -10.75
CA VAL A 339 -19.04 -7.02 -10.80
C VAL A 339 -17.81 -7.10 -9.92
N LYS A 340 -16.63 -6.88 -10.52
CA LYS A 340 -15.34 -6.84 -9.81
C LYS A 340 -14.85 -5.40 -9.61
N ARG A 341 -14.39 -5.11 -8.39
CA ARG A 341 -13.80 -3.81 -8.01
C ARG A 341 -12.69 -4.00 -7.00
N SER A 342 -11.56 -3.34 -7.25
CA SER A 342 -10.43 -3.30 -6.32
C SER A 342 -10.35 -1.97 -5.58
N PHE A 343 -9.93 -2.03 -4.32
CA PHE A 343 -9.65 -0.89 -3.49
C PHE A 343 -8.32 -1.05 -2.77
N ILE A 344 -7.74 0.08 -2.40
CA ILE A 344 -6.68 0.16 -1.39
C ILE A 344 -7.29 0.88 -0.20
N VAL A 345 -7.04 0.37 0.99
CA VAL A 345 -7.48 0.96 2.27
C VAL A 345 -6.24 1.25 3.09
N SER A 346 -6.18 2.41 3.75
CA SER A 346 -5.24 2.67 4.83
C SER A 346 -5.98 2.90 6.13
N SER A 347 -5.34 2.53 7.24
CA SER A 347 -5.80 2.77 8.58
C SER A 347 -4.65 3.28 9.44
N TYR A 348 -4.94 4.32 10.23
CA TYR A 348 -4.03 4.90 11.20
C TYR A 348 -4.79 5.14 12.49
N LEU A 349 -4.32 4.56 13.59
CA LEU A 349 -4.91 4.73 14.90
C LEU A 349 -3.83 5.01 15.94
N LEU A 350 -4.04 6.09 16.68
CA LEU A 350 -3.33 6.38 17.92
C LEU A 350 -4.39 6.52 19.01
N THR A 351 -4.44 5.53 19.90
CA THR A 351 -5.41 5.43 21.01
C THR A 351 -4.72 5.31 22.37
N ASN A 352 -3.42 5.59 22.46
CA ASN A 352 -2.62 5.16 23.61
C ASN A 352 -2.63 6.12 24.80
N ASP A 353 -3.39 7.21 24.77
CA ASP A 353 -3.36 8.17 25.87
C ASP A 353 -4.73 8.24 26.57
N ARG A 354 -4.93 7.31 27.52
CA ARG A 354 -6.08 7.31 28.44
C ARG A 354 -6.04 8.51 29.39
N ILE A 355 -4.85 9.08 29.63
CA ILE A 355 -4.64 10.25 30.48
C ILE A 355 -4.95 11.53 29.68
N ARG A 356 -4.65 11.53 28.38
CA ARG A 356 -4.89 12.63 27.45
C ARG A 356 -5.70 12.16 26.23
N PRO A 357 -6.99 11.83 26.42
CA PRO A 357 -7.85 11.33 25.35
C PRO A 357 -8.06 12.34 24.21
N GLU A 358 -7.73 13.61 24.41
CA GLU A 358 -7.63 14.63 23.38
C GLU A 358 -6.53 14.38 22.35
N LEU A 359 -5.54 13.52 22.64
CA LEU A 359 -4.50 13.13 21.69
C LEU A 359 -4.90 11.98 20.78
N ASN A 360 -5.99 11.28 21.12
CA ASN A 360 -6.42 10.11 20.38
C ASN A 360 -6.91 10.51 18.99
N VAL A 361 -6.64 9.66 18.01
CA VAL A 361 -7.08 9.89 16.64
C VAL A 361 -7.29 8.59 15.91
N CYS A 362 -8.31 8.58 15.07
CA CYS A 362 -8.44 7.63 14.00
C CYS A 362 -8.49 8.27 12.62
N GLU A 363 -7.93 7.56 11.65
CA GLU A 363 -8.18 7.75 10.24
C GLU A 363 -8.29 6.41 9.53
N THR A 364 -9.35 6.23 8.75
CA THR A 364 -9.41 5.23 7.69
C THR A 364 -9.68 5.95 6.37
N ALA A 365 -9.05 5.48 5.31
CA ALA A 365 -9.23 6.03 3.97
C ALA A 365 -9.26 4.90 2.97
N ILE A 366 -10.13 5.02 1.96
CA ILE A 366 -10.28 4.02 0.89
C ILE A 366 -10.30 4.70 -0.47
N ALA A 367 -9.60 4.11 -1.44
CA ALA A 367 -9.59 4.57 -2.81
C ALA A 367 -9.71 3.40 -3.78
N ALA A 368 -10.43 3.63 -4.89
CA ALA A 368 -10.52 2.66 -5.98
C ALA A 368 -9.13 2.45 -6.60
N SER A 369 -8.73 1.19 -6.74
CA SER A 369 -7.42 0.73 -7.22
C SER A 369 -7.47 0.40 -8.70
#